data_AF-A0A6J0DKT6-F1
#
_entry.id   AF-A0A6J0DKT6-F1
#
_cell.length_a   1.000
_cell.length_b   1.000
_cell.length_c   1.000
_cell.angle_alpha   90.00
_cell.angle_beta   90.00
_cell.angle_gamma   90.00
#
_symmetry.space_group_name_H-M   'P 1'
#
loop_
_entity.id
_entity.type
_entity.pdbx_description
1 polymer ?
#
loop_
_entity_poly.entity_id
_entity_poly.type
_entity_poly.pdbx_seq_one_letter_code
_entity_poly.pdbx_strand_id
1 'polypeptide(L)'
;MPTRHTDQKENPPAMEEEFDDLTQSSETASASSRFPSPNYEDLLKLIEHLSLECKDSGSLLKIRDTVHSYKMLIQLKNSHCKALMAKLGTMENEVSGLQKKLSEAEHEKIKQEQELCNLRFALKQEVEKRKSADWVYEKIKGQLREKEEQCNKEVKMKQKLEIRVRELDVELKTVRNNLNEAIEERNGTERQLLQEQNARILQDEILANHLHKQKELKMAQEKISSQLQEALDQHIEPAQCIKKMHDCIQKLGLENCKLKATARKQAEKIEQLKENLLREILNDDLTAKLETASSKCQHLHKENQLLQQELLSMKTIQKKCEKLKKHKKKLEQEIVNLKSHMEKNMIECGQIEQYKWEIEEKTKQELVQKLKQVNLFLQQSVLYIFKKCGKGQRLGRTRLKQCRLDTARQLNSQTHSRCDSLQKTWTKSSQSSFKMKWDGVLQFLSQLRNYGQLMASREERTQAAYEDKLEKLRHKQNASVRTQMKLRIRDLESEFSKMKSQVDCNQIEMENYKHLYLEEVKIRKSLSNKLSK
;
A
#
# COMPACT_ATOMS: atom_id res chain seq x y z
N MET A 1 6.41 -36.63 -35.02
CA MET A 1 5.64 -37.16 -36.17
C MET A 1 4.69 -36.08 -36.65
N PRO A 2 4.62 -35.79 -37.97
CA PRO A 2 4.74 -34.41 -38.46
C PRO A 2 3.68 -33.98 -39.50
N THR A 3 3.61 -32.67 -39.76
CA THR A 3 3.26 -32.03 -41.05
C THR A 3 3.84 -30.61 -41.01
N ARG A 4 5.06 -30.35 -41.49
CA ARG A 4 5.45 -29.95 -42.86
C ARG A 4 4.48 -28.97 -43.53
N HIS A 5 4.86 -27.69 -43.52
CA HIS A 5 4.86 -26.86 -44.73
C HIS A 5 6.11 -25.99 -44.72
N THR A 6 6.93 -26.23 -45.73
CA THR A 6 8.07 -25.46 -46.19
C THR A 6 7.54 -24.33 -47.04
N ASP A 7 7.95 -23.08 -46.78
CA ASP A 7 7.95 -22.05 -47.82
C ASP A 7 9.26 -21.26 -47.78
N GLN A 8 9.94 -21.46 -48.91
CA GLN A 8 11.05 -20.76 -49.52
C GLN A 8 11.12 -19.28 -49.16
N LYS A 9 12.31 -18.84 -48.73
CA LYS A 9 12.68 -17.42 -48.77
C LYS A 9 13.54 -17.23 -50.01
N GLU A 10 12.90 -16.71 -51.06
CA GLU A 10 13.52 -16.29 -52.31
C GLU A 10 14.67 -15.31 -52.05
N ASN A 11 15.78 -15.54 -52.76
CA ASN A 11 16.84 -14.56 -52.92
C ASN A 11 16.28 -13.29 -53.58
N PRO A 12 16.85 -12.11 -53.28
CA PRO A 12 16.53 -10.89 -54.02
C PRO A 12 17.00 -11.03 -55.48
N PRO A 13 16.26 -10.51 -56.47
CA PRO A 13 16.74 -10.51 -57.84
C PRO A 13 17.93 -9.55 -57.95
N ALA A 14 19.07 -10.11 -58.35
CA ALA A 14 20.10 -9.35 -59.01
C ALA A 14 19.48 -8.80 -60.30
N MET A 15 19.17 -7.51 -60.32
CA MET A 15 19.07 -6.80 -61.59
C MET A 15 20.50 -6.54 -62.03
N GLU A 16 21.01 -7.47 -62.83
CA GLU A 16 21.99 -7.16 -63.86
C GLU A 16 21.37 -6.05 -64.73
N GLU A 17 21.71 -4.80 -64.45
CA GLU A 17 21.64 -3.76 -65.48
C GLU A 17 22.85 -3.98 -66.37
N GLU A 18 22.62 -4.83 -67.36
CA GLU A 18 23.30 -4.85 -68.65
C GLU A 18 23.35 -3.39 -69.15
N PHE A 19 24.49 -2.74 -68.92
CA PHE A 19 24.79 -1.43 -69.49
C PHE A 19 24.88 -1.64 -70.99
N ASP A 20 23.79 -1.35 -71.69
CA ASP A 20 23.73 -1.29 -73.15
C ASP A 20 24.74 -0.25 -73.62
N ASP A 21 25.82 -0.78 -74.15
CA ASP A 21 26.96 -0.12 -74.77
C ASP A 21 26.53 0.50 -76.10
N LEU A 22 25.87 1.67 -76.09
CA LEU A 22 25.64 2.43 -77.33
C LEU A 22 25.70 3.94 -77.08
N THR A 23 26.91 4.45 -76.89
CA THR A 23 27.21 5.85 -77.26
C THR A 23 28.43 5.93 -78.17
N GLN A 24 28.41 5.12 -79.23
CA GLN A 24 29.18 5.41 -80.44
C GLN A 24 28.25 6.05 -81.47
N SER A 25 27.94 7.34 -81.27
CA SER A 25 27.45 8.17 -82.37
C SER A 25 28.63 8.40 -83.32
N SER A 26 28.80 7.45 -84.25
CA SER A 26 29.66 7.63 -85.41
C SER A 26 29.04 8.74 -86.25
N GLU A 27 29.55 9.97 -86.11
CA GLU A 27 29.47 11.00 -87.14
C GLU A 27 30.14 10.44 -88.41
N THR A 28 29.42 9.62 -89.17
CA THR A 28 29.76 9.40 -90.56
C THR A 28 29.27 10.64 -91.28
N ALA A 29 30.11 11.68 -91.30
CA ALA A 29 30.02 12.71 -92.31
C ALA A 29 30.02 11.98 -93.65
N SER A 30 28.83 11.85 -94.25
CA SER A 30 28.68 11.36 -95.61
C SER A 30 29.45 12.34 -96.48
N ALA A 31 30.70 11.99 -96.79
CA ALA A 31 31.50 12.65 -97.77
C ALA A 31 30.77 12.47 -99.10
N SER A 32 29.81 13.34 -99.39
CA SER A 32 29.23 13.44 -100.72
C SER A 32 30.41 13.79 -101.61
N SER A 33 30.83 12.83 -102.42
CA SER A 33 31.78 12.98 -103.50
C SER A 33 31.39 14.22 -104.30
N ARG A 34 32.08 15.33 -104.04
CA ARG A 34 31.85 16.59 -104.73
C ARG A 34 32.44 16.42 -106.12
N PHE A 35 31.67 15.81 -107.02
CA PHE A 35 32.03 15.75 -108.44
C PHE A 35 32.32 17.17 -108.91
N PRO A 36 33.48 17.44 -109.55
CA PRO A 36 33.74 18.73 -110.16
C PRO A 36 32.65 18.99 -111.19
N SER A 37 31.88 20.07 -111.01
CA SER A 37 30.95 20.51 -112.05
C SER A 37 31.75 20.78 -113.33
N PRO A 38 31.38 20.23 -114.49
CA PRO A 38 32.06 20.52 -115.75
C PRO A 38 32.14 22.03 -115.98
N ASN A 39 33.28 22.55 -116.44
CA ASN A 39 33.40 23.97 -116.74
C ASN A 39 32.67 24.30 -118.04
N TYR A 40 31.37 24.58 -117.93
CA TYR A 40 30.49 24.92 -119.04
C TYR A 40 30.96 26.17 -119.81
N GLU A 41 31.76 27.03 -119.18
CA GLU A 41 32.31 28.21 -119.81
C GLU A 41 33.41 27.86 -120.82
N ASP A 42 34.21 26.84 -120.54
CA ASP A 42 35.21 26.32 -121.47
C ASP A 42 34.54 25.53 -122.60
N LEU A 43 33.45 24.83 -122.30
CA LEU A 43 32.68 24.05 -123.27
C LEU A 43 31.91 24.96 -124.26
N LEU A 44 31.38 26.09 -123.78
CA LEU A 44 30.74 27.11 -124.63
C LEU A 44 31.75 27.80 -125.56
N LYS A 45 32.95 28.13 -125.07
CA LYS A 45 34.05 28.69 -125.88
C LYS A 45 34.50 27.72 -126.98
N LEU A 46 34.54 26.42 -126.70
CA LEU A 46 34.90 25.40 -127.69
C LEU A 46 33.83 25.29 -128.80
N ILE A 47 32.55 25.35 -128.44
CA ILE A 47 31.44 25.38 -129.41
C ILE A 47 31.46 26.65 -130.27
N GLU A 48 31.86 27.80 -129.69
CA GLU A 48 32.03 29.06 -130.40
C GLU A 48 33.20 29.01 -131.40
N HIS A 49 34.31 28.35 -131.06
CA HIS A 49 35.43 28.09 -131.98
C HIS A 49 35.01 27.16 -133.15
N LEU A 50 34.28 26.08 -132.86
CA LEU A 50 33.74 25.15 -133.86
C LEU A 50 32.67 25.80 -134.76
N SER A 51 32.07 26.91 -134.32
CA SER A 51 31.11 27.70 -135.12
C SER A 51 31.76 28.40 -136.32
N LEU A 52 33.09 28.58 -136.29
CA LEU A 52 33.86 29.17 -137.39
C LEU A 52 34.28 28.14 -138.45
N GLU A 53 34.33 26.85 -138.10
CA GLU A 53 34.85 25.78 -138.97
C GLU A 53 33.76 24.84 -139.53
N CYS A 54 32.59 24.75 -138.88
CA CYS A 54 31.55 23.76 -139.23
C CYS A 54 30.58 24.26 -140.32
N LYS A 55 30.41 23.50 -141.42
CA LYS A 55 29.47 23.83 -142.53
C LYS A 55 28.00 23.55 -142.21
N ASP A 56 27.71 22.73 -141.19
CA ASP A 56 26.35 22.41 -140.72
C ASP A 56 26.01 23.21 -139.46
N SER A 57 25.63 24.47 -139.67
CA SER A 57 25.26 25.42 -138.60
C SER A 57 24.01 25.00 -137.82
N GLY A 58 23.13 24.19 -138.44
CA GLY A 58 21.88 23.72 -137.81
C GLY A 58 22.13 22.72 -136.69
N SER A 59 23.05 21.77 -136.90
CA SER A 59 23.41 20.77 -135.88
C SER A 59 24.20 21.39 -134.72
N LEU A 60 25.10 22.33 -135.02
CA LEU A 60 25.89 23.02 -133.99
C LEU A 60 25.02 23.92 -133.09
N LEU A 61 24.03 24.61 -133.66
CA LEU A 61 23.07 25.40 -132.90
C LEU A 61 22.29 24.52 -131.89
N LYS A 62 21.83 23.34 -132.31
CA LYS A 62 21.17 22.37 -131.43
C LYS A 62 22.07 21.92 -130.28
N ILE A 63 23.36 21.70 -130.53
CA ILE A 63 24.33 21.35 -129.49
C ILE A 63 24.49 22.53 -128.51
N ARG A 64 24.64 23.76 -129.01
CA ARG A 64 24.75 24.96 -128.17
C ARG A 64 23.52 25.15 -127.29
N ASP A 65 22.33 25.05 -127.87
CA ASP A 65 21.06 25.22 -127.14
C ASP A 65 20.85 24.10 -126.11
N THR A 66 21.28 22.88 -126.44
CA THR A 66 21.28 21.74 -125.51
C THR A 66 22.23 21.99 -124.33
N VAL A 67 23.46 22.45 -124.59
CA VAL A 67 24.45 22.78 -123.55
C VAL A 67 23.96 23.92 -122.66
N HIS A 68 23.36 24.96 -123.24
CA HIS A 68 22.78 26.08 -122.49
C HIS A 68 21.59 25.62 -121.63
N SER A 69 20.73 24.75 -122.16
CA SER A 69 19.62 24.14 -121.41
C SER A 69 20.12 23.31 -120.22
N TYR A 70 21.20 22.51 -120.38
CA TYR A 70 21.83 21.78 -119.28
C TYR A 70 22.44 22.72 -118.23
N LYS A 71 23.10 23.81 -118.64
CA LYS A 71 23.65 24.84 -117.71
C LYS A 71 22.54 25.44 -116.84
N MET A 72 21.40 25.82 -117.45
CA MET A 72 20.24 26.34 -116.72
C MET A 72 19.62 25.29 -115.78
N LEU A 73 19.48 24.04 -116.24
CA LEU A 73 18.96 22.95 -115.41
C LEU A 73 19.85 22.70 -114.17
N ILE A 74 21.17 22.74 -114.32
CA ILE A 74 22.11 22.57 -113.20
C ILE A 74 22.03 23.75 -112.24
N GLN A 75 21.92 24.99 -112.74
CA GLN A 75 21.73 26.16 -111.88
C GLN A 75 20.43 26.07 -111.07
N LEU A 76 19.33 25.67 -111.72
CA LEU A 76 18.05 25.43 -111.05
C LEU A 76 18.20 24.32 -110.00
N LYS A 77 18.79 23.17 -110.35
CA LYS A 77 19.06 22.10 -109.38
C LYS A 77 19.93 22.57 -108.22
N ASN A 78 20.96 23.38 -108.47
CA ASN A 78 21.81 23.93 -107.41
C ASN A 78 21.06 24.88 -106.49
N SER A 79 20.19 25.76 -107.03
CA SER A 79 19.32 26.60 -106.19
C SER A 79 18.37 25.75 -105.33
N HIS A 80 17.82 24.68 -105.91
CA HIS A 80 16.95 23.75 -105.19
C HIS A 80 17.72 22.99 -104.10
N CYS A 81 18.92 22.48 -104.40
CA CYS A 81 19.81 21.83 -103.44
C CYS A 81 20.19 22.78 -102.29
N LYS A 82 20.50 24.05 -102.57
CA LYS A 82 20.77 25.05 -101.52
C LYS A 82 19.56 25.25 -100.61
N ALA A 83 18.36 25.36 -101.18
CA ALA A 83 17.13 25.49 -100.41
C ALA A 83 16.83 24.23 -99.57
N LEU A 84 17.07 23.03 -100.12
CA LEU A 84 16.95 21.77 -99.39
C LEU A 84 17.98 21.67 -98.26
N MET A 85 19.23 22.06 -98.48
CA MET A 85 20.27 22.10 -97.45
C MET A 85 19.92 23.04 -96.30
N ALA A 86 19.37 24.23 -96.61
CA ALA A 86 18.92 25.15 -95.57
C ALA A 86 17.77 24.55 -94.75
N LYS A 87 16.80 23.89 -95.41
CA LYS A 87 15.71 23.18 -94.73
C LYS A 87 16.22 22.00 -93.88
N LEU A 88 17.19 21.26 -94.39
CA LEU A 88 17.82 20.14 -93.68
C LEU A 88 18.50 20.66 -92.42
N GLY A 89 19.27 21.75 -92.51
CA GLY A 89 19.87 22.41 -91.34
C GLY A 89 18.84 22.95 -90.33
N THR A 90 17.70 23.48 -90.79
CA THR A 90 16.63 23.87 -89.85
C THR A 90 16.03 22.66 -89.14
N MET A 91 15.81 21.55 -89.84
CA MET A 91 15.30 20.31 -89.25
C MET A 91 16.32 19.68 -88.29
N GLU A 92 17.62 19.71 -88.61
CA GLU A 92 18.69 19.24 -87.71
C GLU A 92 18.73 20.04 -86.40
N ASN A 93 18.56 21.37 -86.48
CA ASN A 93 18.45 22.22 -85.29
C ASN A 93 17.21 21.92 -84.45
N GLU A 94 16.07 21.62 -85.10
CA GLU A 94 14.85 21.19 -84.40
C GLU A 94 15.03 19.82 -83.74
N VAL A 95 15.62 18.86 -84.45
CA VAL A 95 15.92 17.50 -83.93
C VAL A 95 16.85 17.57 -82.73
N SER A 96 17.95 18.32 -82.82
CA SER A 96 18.88 18.51 -81.69
C SER A 96 18.21 19.21 -80.50
N GLY A 97 17.35 20.19 -80.75
CA GLY A 97 16.55 20.85 -79.71
C GLY A 97 15.58 19.89 -79.01
N LEU A 98 14.92 19.00 -79.76
CA LEU A 98 14.05 17.96 -79.20
C LEU A 98 14.84 16.90 -78.43
N GLN A 99 16.00 16.47 -78.94
CA GLN A 99 16.89 15.53 -78.25
C GLN A 99 17.35 16.07 -76.90
N LYS A 100 17.72 17.36 -76.83
CA LYS A 100 18.08 18.00 -75.56
C LYS A 100 16.92 18.04 -74.57
N LYS A 101 15.71 18.37 -75.03
CA LYS A 101 14.52 18.36 -74.16
C LYS A 101 14.18 16.95 -73.67
N LEU A 102 14.39 15.93 -74.50
CA LEU A 102 14.18 14.54 -74.14
C LEU A 102 15.14 14.12 -73.02
N SER A 103 16.43 14.44 -73.12
CA SER A 103 17.41 14.10 -72.09
C SER A 103 17.18 14.84 -70.77
N GLU A 104 16.77 16.11 -70.82
CA GLU A 104 16.36 16.87 -69.64
C GLU A 104 15.14 16.23 -68.95
N ALA A 105 14.14 15.78 -69.72
CA ALA A 105 12.96 15.10 -69.19
C ALA A 105 13.29 13.71 -68.60
N GLU A 106 14.20 12.96 -69.22
CA GLU A 106 14.69 11.68 -68.71
C GLU A 106 15.44 11.84 -67.38
N HIS A 107 16.33 12.83 -67.28
CA HIS A 107 17.03 13.13 -66.03
C HIS A 107 16.07 13.51 -64.90
N GLU A 108 15.06 14.34 -65.18
CA GLU A 108 14.06 14.71 -64.17
C GLU A 108 13.19 13.51 -63.75
N LYS A 109 12.82 12.63 -64.70
CA LYS A 109 12.12 11.38 -64.41
C LYS A 109 12.93 10.48 -63.46
N ILE A 110 14.22 10.27 -63.74
CA ILE A 110 15.11 9.47 -62.88
C ILE A 110 15.20 10.07 -61.48
N LYS A 111 15.30 11.41 -61.38
CA LYS A 111 15.34 12.11 -60.10
C LYS A 111 14.05 11.89 -59.29
N GLN A 112 12.89 12.00 -59.93
CA GLN A 112 11.60 11.73 -59.29
C GLN A 112 11.47 10.27 -58.87
N GLU A 113 11.93 9.32 -59.68
CA GLU A 113 11.94 7.89 -59.33
C GLU A 113 12.82 7.61 -58.10
N GLN A 114 13.98 8.25 -58.00
CA GLN A 114 14.85 8.15 -56.83
C GLN A 114 14.18 8.72 -55.56
N GLU A 115 13.52 9.87 -55.67
CA GLU A 115 12.75 10.46 -54.56
C GLU A 115 11.61 9.56 -54.11
N LEU A 116 10.87 8.96 -55.04
CA LEU A 116 9.82 7.99 -54.75
C LEU A 116 10.37 6.75 -54.01
N CYS A 117 11.53 6.24 -54.41
CA CYS A 117 12.20 5.15 -53.71
C CYS A 117 12.57 5.52 -52.27
N ASN A 118 13.12 6.72 -52.06
CA ASN A 118 13.45 7.24 -50.73
C ASN A 118 12.19 7.37 -49.84
N LEU A 119 11.09 7.91 -50.38
CA LEU A 119 9.82 8.05 -49.68
C LEU A 119 9.19 6.70 -49.33
N ARG A 120 9.23 5.72 -50.25
CA ARG A 120 8.76 4.35 -49.98
C ARG A 120 9.51 3.70 -48.82
N PHE A 121 10.83 3.88 -48.77
CA PHE A 121 11.64 3.36 -47.68
C PHE A 121 11.29 4.02 -46.34
N ALA A 122 11.16 5.35 -46.32
CA ALA A 122 10.74 6.09 -45.13
C ALA A 122 9.35 5.65 -44.64
N LEU A 123 8.39 5.49 -45.55
CA LEU A 123 7.05 5.00 -45.21
C LEU A 123 7.10 3.59 -44.62
N LYS A 124 7.91 2.68 -45.20
CA LYS A 124 8.07 1.32 -44.67
C LYS A 124 8.63 1.32 -43.25
N GLN A 125 9.62 2.16 -42.97
CA GLN A 125 10.15 2.32 -41.61
C GLN A 125 9.09 2.87 -40.66
N GLU A 126 8.30 3.85 -41.09
CA GLU A 126 7.25 4.45 -40.26
C GLU A 126 6.13 3.47 -39.93
N VAL A 127 5.75 2.62 -40.89
CA VAL A 127 4.79 1.54 -40.67
C VAL A 127 5.29 0.54 -39.61
N GLU A 128 6.57 0.15 -39.65
CA GLU A 128 7.15 -0.73 -38.63
C GLU A 128 7.25 -0.06 -37.25
N LYS A 129 7.57 1.24 -37.19
CA LYS A 129 7.52 2.01 -35.94
C LYS A 129 6.12 2.02 -35.34
N ARG A 130 5.07 2.22 -36.17
CA ARG A 130 3.67 2.16 -35.72
C ARG A 130 3.29 0.79 -35.19
N LYS A 131 3.64 -0.29 -35.88
CA LYS A 131 3.40 -1.67 -35.38
C LYS A 131 4.06 -1.91 -34.01
N SER A 132 5.28 -1.42 -33.82
CA SER A 132 5.97 -1.50 -32.54
C SER A 132 5.25 -0.70 -31.45
N ALA A 133 4.82 0.53 -31.76
CA ALA A 133 4.06 1.37 -30.84
C ALA A 133 2.70 0.74 -30.46
N ASP A 134 1.98 0.18 -31.43
CA ASP A 134 0.70 -0.50 -31.22
C ASP A 134 0.85 -1.74 -30.33
N TRP A 135 1.92 -2.51 -30.53
CA TRP A 135 2.24 -3.65 -29.66
C TRP A 135 2.50 -3.20 -28.21
N VAL A 136 3.27 -2.12 -28.02
CA VAL A 136 3.51 -1.55 -26.68
C VAL A 136 2.21 -1.04 -26.07
N TYR A 137 1.38 -0.35 -26.84
CA TYR A 137 0.07 0.15 -26.39
C TYR A 137 -0.83 -0.99 -25.91
N GLU A 138 -1.01 -2.05 -26.71
CA GLU A 138 -1.83 -3.20 -26.34
C GLU A 138 -1.24 -3.96 -25.14
N LYS A 139 0.10 -4.01 -25.02
CA LYS A 139 0.77 -4.60 -23.85
C LYS A 139 0.47 -3.83 -22.56
N ILE A 140 0.61 -2.50 -22.58
CA ILE A 140 0.33 -1.63 -21.43
C ILE A 140 -1.15 -1.69 -21.07
N LYS A 141 -2.04 -1.65 -22.07
CA LYS A 141 -3.49 -1.76 -21.91
C LYS A 141 -3.89 -3.07 -21.24
N GLY A 142 -3.25 -4.19 -21.61
CA GLY A 142 -3.43 -5.48 -20.93
C GLY A 142 -3.03 -5.44 -19.46
N GLN A 143 -1.85 -4.89 -19.15
CA GLN A 143 -1.37 -4.74 -17.77
C GLN A 143 -2.30 -3.86 -16.92
N LEU A 144 -2.86 -2.81 -17.51
CA LEU A 144 -3.82 -1.93 -16.83
C LEU A 144 -5.10 -2.68 -16.44
N ARG A 145 -5.64 -3.50 -17.35
CA ARG A 145 -6.82 -4.35 -17.06
C ARG A 145 -6.56 -5.33 -15.92
N GLU A 146 -5.39 -5.97 -15.90
CA GLU A 146 -5.00 -6.88 -14.81
C GLU A 146 -4.90 -6.14 -13.46
N LYS A 147 -4.33 -4.93 -13.45
CA LYS A 147 -4.23 -4.09 -12.25
C LYS A 147 -5.59 -3.60 -11.76
N GLU A 148 -6.49 -3.26 -12.68
CA GLU A 148 -7.87 -2.90 -12.36
C GLU A 148 -8.61 -4.06 -11.70
N GLU A 149 -8.48 -5.28 -12.24
CA GLU A 149 -9.10 -6.47 -11.67
C GLU A 149 -8.57 -6.76 -10.25
N GLN A 150 -7.26 -6.59 -10.04
CA GLN A 150 -6.65 -6.72 -8.72
C GLN A 150 -7.19 -5.70 -7.72
N CYS A 151 -7.30 -4.42 -8.13
CA CYS A 151 -7.90 -3.38 -7.31
C CYS A 151 -9.37 -3.70 -6.96
N ASN A 152 -10.13 -4.22 -7.92
CA ASN A 152 -11.51 -4.66 -7.70
C ASN A 152 -11.61 -5.79 -6.66
N LYS A 153 -10.68 -6.76 -6.68
CA LYS A 153 -10.59 -7.83 -5.66
C LYS A 153 -10.29 -7.24 -4.28
N GLU A 154 -9.36 -6.30 -4.19
CA GLU A 154 -9.01 -5.61 -2.95
C GLU A 154 -10.18 -4.77 -2.38
N VAL A 155 -10.93 -4.08 -3.24
CA VAL A 155 -12.11 -3.31 -2.83
C VAL A 155 -13.19 -4.23 -2.25
N LYS A 156 -13.46 -5.38 -2.90
CA LYS A 156 -14.40 -6.38 -2.39
C LYS A 156 -13.97 -6.92 -1.02
N MET A 157 -12.66 -7.19 -0.83
CA MET A 157 -12.14 -7.62 0.46
C MET A 157 -12.23 -6.52 1.53
N LYS A 158 -11.93 -5.27 1.18
CA LYS A 158 -12.05 -4.11 2.07
C LYS A 158 -13.50 -3.93 2.55
N GLN A 159 -14.48 -4.06 1.66
CA GLN A 159 -15.90 -4.00 2.02
C GLN A 159 -16.28 -5.10 3.02
N LYS A 160 -15.82 -6.35 2.81
CA LYS A 160 -16.04 -7.45 3.75
C LYS A 160 -15.45 -7.16 5.13
N LEU A 161 -14.21 -6.66 5.17
CA LEU A 161 -13.56 -6.29 6.43
C LEU A 161 -14.26 -5.12 7.14
N GLU A 162 -14.72 -4.13 6.38
CA GLU A 162 -15.45 -2.99 6.93
C GLU A 162 -16.76 -3.41 7.60
N ILE A 163 -17.50 -4.33 6.99
CA ILE A 163 -18.70 -4.93 7.60
C ILE A 163 -18.31 -5.64 8.90
N ARG A 164 -17.27 -6.49 8.89
CA ARG A 164 -16.82 -7.22 10.08
C ARG A 164 -16.36 -6.30 11.22
N VAL A 165 -15.71 -5.18 10.90
CA VAL A 165 -15.31 -4.19 11.90
C VAL A 165 -16.54 -3.54 12.53
N ARG A 166 -17.56 -3.18 11.73
CA ARG A 166 -18.82 -2.63 12.26
C ARG A 166 -19.56 -3.63 13.14
N GLU A 167 -19.59 -4.91 12.77
CA GLU A 167 -20.16 -5.99 13.59
C GLU A 167 -19.46 -6.08 14.96
N LEU A 168 -18.12 -6.12 14.96
CA LEU A 168 -17.33 -6.17 16.19
C LEU A 168 -17.51 -4.92 17.06
N ASP A 169 -17.66 -3.73 16.47
CA ASP A 169 -17.90 -2.49 17.22
C ASP A 169 -19.26 -2.52 17.94
N VAL A 170 -20.30 -3.04 17.27
CA VAL A 170 -21.62 -3.25 17.88
C VAL A 170 -21.56 -4.28 19.02
N GLU A 171 -20.84 -5.39 18.82
CA GLU A 171 -20.61 -6.38 19.88
C GLU A 171 -19.88 -5.76 21.08
N LEU A 172 -18.81 -5.00 20.85
CA LEU A 172 -18.07 -4.32 21.92
C LEU A 172 -18.93 -3.29 22.67
N LYS A 173 -19.76 -2.52 21.96
CA LYS A 173 -20.68 -1.56 22.58
C LYS A 173 -21.71 -2.27 23.45
N THR A 174 -22.22 -3.41 22.98
CA THR A 174 -23.16 -4.25 23.74
C THR A 174 -22.51 -4.82 25.00
N VAL A 175 -21.32 -5.41 24.88
CA VAL A 175 -20.56 -5.93 26.04
C VAL A 175 -20.25 -4.83 27.05
N ARG A 176 -19.91 -3.63 26.58
CA ARG A 176 -19.66 -2.47 27.45
C ARG A 176 -20.91 -2.07 28.22
N ASN A 177 -22.07 -2.03 27.57
CA ASN A 177 -23.34 -1.71 28.24
C ASN A 177 -23.67 -2.75 29.30
N ASN A 178 -23.57 -4.04 28.97
CA ASN A 178 -23.83 -5.14 29.91
C ASN A 178 -22.87 -5.08 31.12
N LEU A 179 -21.60 -4.73 30.90
CA LEU A 179 -20.64 -4.57 31.98
C LEU A 179 -21.02 -3.40 32.91
N ASN A 180 -21.45 -2.28 32.33
CA ASN A 180 -21.91 -1.13 33.12
C ASN A 180 -23.14 -1.49 33.95
N GLU A 181 -24.12 -2.19 33.35
CA GLU A 181 -25.30 -2.70 34.08
C GLU A 181 -24.89 -3.61 35.24
N ALA A 182 -24.00 -4.58 35.00
CA ALA A 182 -23.51 -5.47 36.06
C ALA A 182 -22.75 -4.73 37.18
N ILE A 183 -22.02 -3.66 36.84
CA ILE A 183 -21.35 -2.80 37.84
C ILE A 183 -22.39 -2.06 38.69
N GLU A 184 -23.43 -1.50 38.08
CA GLU A 184 -24.49 -0.80 38.79
C GLU A 184 -25.29 -1.75 39.70
N GLU A 185 -25.61 -2.95 39.22
CA GLU A 185 -26.25 -4.00 40.03
C GLU A 185 -25.38 -4.38 41.24
N ARG A 186 -24.07 -4.62 41.03
CA ARG A 186 -23.13 -4.90 42.11
C ARG A 186 -23.04 -3.75 43.12
N ASN A 187 -22.97 -2.50 42.64
CA ASN A 187 -22.95 -1.33 43.53
C ASN A 187 -24.25 -1.21 44.33
N GLY A 188 -25.39 -1.60 43.75
CA GLY A 188 -26.68 -1.68 44.41
C GLY A 188 -26.72 -2.71 45.53
N THR A 189 -26.26 -3.94 45.25
CA THR A 189 -26.21 -5.02 46.25
C THR A 189 -25.21 -4.74 47.36
N GLU A 190 -24.07 -4.13 47.06
CA GLU A 190 -23.07 -3.72 48.05
C GLU A 190 -23.64 -2.67 49.02
N ARG A 191 -24.39 -1.69 48.52
CA ARG A 191 -25.12 -0.73 49.38
C ARG A 191 -26.12 -1.41 50.31
N GLN A 192 -26.90 -2.35 49.78
CA GLN A 192 -27.87 -3.11 50.60
C GLN A 192 -27.17 -3.95 51.67
N LEU A 193 -26.07 -4.62 51.32
CA LEU A 193 -25.28 -5.39 52.29
C LEU A 193 -24.74 -4.52 53.41
N LEU A 194 -24.24 -3.32 53.08
CA LEU A 194 -23.72 -2.39 54.08
C LEU A 194 -24.83 -1.91 55.03
N GLN A 195 -26.03 -1.66 54.50
CA GLN A 195 -27.20 -1.30 55.31
C GLN A 195 -27.62 -2.43 56.26
N GLU A 196 -27.68 -3.66 55.77
CA GLU A 196 -27.99 -4.84 56.58
C GLU A 196 -26.94 -5.09 57.67
N GLN A 197 -25.65 -4.93 57.35
CA GLN A 197 -24.57 -5.04 58.34
C GLN A 197 -24.70 -3.98 59.43
N ASN A 198 -24.96 -2.71 59.06
CA ASN A 198 -25.17 -1.64 60.03
C ASN A 198 -26.40 -1.90 60.92
N ALA A 199 -27.50 -2.40 60.34
CA ALA A 199 -28.69 -2.78 61.09
C ALA A 199 -28.40 -3.92 62.08
N ARG A 200 -27.61 -4.91 61.67
CA ARG A 200 -27.22 -6.04 62.51
C ARG A 200 -26.30 -5.62 63.66
N ILE A 201 -25.32 -4.75 63.41
CA ILE A 201 -24.47 -4.16 64.45
C ILE A 201 -25.32 -3.43 65.49
N LEU A 202 -26.29 -2.62 65.05
CA LEU A 202 -27.19 -1.91 65.95
C LEU A 202 -28.04 -2.87 66.79
N GLN A 203 -28.55 -3.95 66.18
CA GLN A 203 -29.30 -4.98 66.91
C GLN A 203 -28.44 -5.70 67.96
N ASP A 204 -27.20 -6.07 67.62
CA ASP A 204 -26.26 -6.71 68.55
C ASP A 204 -25.90 -5.78 69.71
N GLU A 205 -25.73 -4.49 69.44
CA GLU A 205 -25.45 -3.46 70.45
C GLU A 205 -26.63 -3.28 71.42
N ILE A 206 -27.88 -3.28 70.90
CA ILE A 206 -29.10 -3.27 71.72
C ILE A 206 -29.17 -4.53 72.60
N LEU A 207 -28.90 -5.71 72.04
CA LEU A 207 -28.96 -6.96 72.78
C LEU A 207 -27.90 -7.01 73.89
N ALA A 208 -26.66 -6.59 73.60
CA ALA A 208 -25.59 -6.50 74.58
C ALA A 208 -25.94 -5.55 75.73
N ASN A 209 -26.50 -4.39 75.42
CA ASN A 209 -27.00 -3.44 76.41
C ASN A 209 -28.13 -4.03 77.27
N HIS A 210 -29.06 -4.77 76.67
CA HIS A 210 -30.13 -5.46 77.41
C HIS A 210 -29.57 -6.52 78.35
N LEU A 211 -28.63 -7.34 77.88
CA LEU A 211 -27.98 -8.38 78.68
C LEU A 211 -27.19 -7.79 79.86
N HIS A 212 -26.52 -6.65 79.65
CA HIS A 212 -25.83 -5.93 80.73
C HIS A 212 -26.82 -5.45 81.79
N LYS A 213 -27.90 -4.78 81.40
CA LYS A 213 -28.98 -4.36 82.32
C LYS A 213 -29.57 -5.55 83.08
N GLN A 214 -29.80 -6.68 82.42
CA GLN A 214 -30.31 -7.88 83.08
C GLN A 214 -29.35 -8.42 84.15
N LYS A 215 -28.03 -8.40 83.88
CA LYS A 215 -27.01 -8.77 84.86
C LYS A 215 -26.98 -7.80 86.04
N GLU A 216 -27.08 -6.49 85.80
CA GLU A 216 -27.16 -5.49 86.86
C GLU A 216 -28.38 -5.70 87.77
N LEU A 217 -29.55 -5.92 87.18
CA LEU A 217 -30.79 -6.23 87.91
C LEU A 217 -30.64 -7.51 88.73
N LYS A 218 -30.01 -8.56 88.16
CA LYS A 218 -29.76 -9.82 88.87
C LYS A 218 -28.83 -9.63 90.07
N MET A 219 -27.72 -8.88 89.91
CA MET A 219 -26.82 -8.55 91.02
C MET A 219 -27.51 -7.72 92.10
N ALA A 220 -28.38 -6.77 91.72
CA ALA A 220 -29.18 -6.00 92.67
C ALA A 220 -30.18 -6.88 93.42
N GLN A 221 -30.83 -7.83 92.74
CA GLN A 221 -31.73 -8.81 93.34
C GLN A 221 -31.00 -9.75 94.32
N GLU A 222 -29.82 -10.26 93.94
CA GLU A 222 -28.97 -11.07 94.81
C GLU A 222 -28.55 -10.28 96.06
N LYS A 223 -28.21 -8.98 95.90
CA LYS A 223 -27.88 -8.08 97.00
C LYS A 223 -29.07 -7.82 97.94
N ILE A 224 -30.27 -7.60 97.41
CA ILE A 224 -31.49 -7.47 98.22
C ILE A 224 -31.78 -8.80 98.94
N SER A 225 -31.59 -9.93 98.28
CA SER A 225 -31.81 -11.26 98.86
C SER A 225 -30.82 -11.54 100.00
N SER A 226 -29.54 -11.16 99.86
CA SER A 226 -28.55 -11.30 100.94
C SER A 226 -28.85 -10.37 102.11
N GLN A 227 -29.30 -9.13 101.85
CA GLN A 227 -29.75 -8.20 102.89
C GLN A 227 -31.02 -8.69 103.62
N LEU A 228 -31.95 -9.31 102.89
CA LEU A 228 -33.16 -9.91 103.46
C LEU A 228 -32.79 -11.12 104.33
N GLN A 229 -31.85 -11.95 103.87
CA GLN A 229 -31.33 -13.09 104.63
C GLN A 229 -30.61 -12.63 105.91
N GLU A 230 -29.77 -11.58 105.84
CA GLU A 230 -29.17 -10.95 107.03
C GLU A 230 -30.22 -10.38 108.00
N ALA A 231 -31.29 -9.75 107.50
CA ALA A 231 -32.40 -9.29 108.35
C ALA A 231 -33.20 -10.46 108.97
N LEU A 232 -33.32 -11.58 108.26
CA LEU A 232 -33.92 -12.82 108.76
C LEU A 232 -33.03 -13.49 109.82
N ASP A 233 -31.72 -13.46 109.64
CA ASP A 233 -30.72 -14.00 110.57
C ASP A 233 -30.50 -13.08 111.78
N GLN A 234 -30.89 -11.79 111.70
CA GLN A 234 -31.05 -10.91 112.86
C GLN A 234 -32.33 -11.18 113.66
N HIS A 235 -33.24 -12.02 113.16
CA HIS A 235 -34.36 -12.58 113.92
C HIS A 235 -33.99 -13.90 114.65
N ILE A 236 -32.72 -14.10 115.02
CA ILE A 236 -32.29 -15.14 115.97
C ILE A 236 -32.46 -14.62 117.41
N GLU A 237 -33.68 -14.23 117.80
CA GLU A 237 -34.06 -14.00 119.21
C GLU A 237 -35.50 -14.43 119.58
N PRO A 238 -36.49 -14.54 118.66
CA PRO A 238 -37.78 -15.17 118.99
C PRO A 238 -37.72 -16.71 119.08
N ALA A 239 -36.69 -17.35 118.50
CA ALA A 239 -36.58 -18.82 118.48
C ALA A 239 -36.18 -19.44 119.85
N GLN A 240 -35.63 -18.66 120.78
CA GLN A 240 -35.40 -19.11 122.17
C GLN A 240 -36.65 -18.98 123.06
N CYS A 241 -37.69 -18.26 122.62
CA CYS A 241 -38.96 -18.14 123.33
C CYS A 241 -39.89 -19.34 123.09
N ILE A 242 -39.89 -19.89 121.87
CA ILE A 242 -40.74 -21.04 121.49
C ILE A 242 -40.30 -22.34 122.20
N LYS A 243 -39.00 -22.52 122.45
CA LYS A 243 -38.47 -23.72 123.12
C LYS A 243 -38.88 -23.82 124.60
N LYS A 244 -39.08 -22.69 125.29
CA LYS A 244 -39.61 -22.65 126.67
C LYS A 244 -41.12 -22.89 126.75
N MET A 245 -41.87 -22.52 125.70
CA MET A 245 -43.30 -22.84 125.60
C MET A 245 -43.57 -24.34 125.37
N HIS A 246 -42.65 -25.05 124.70
CA HIS A 246 -42.80 -26.48 124.43
C HIS A 246 -42.70 -27.35 125.71
N ASP A 247 -41.86 -26.97 126.68
CA ASP A 247 -41.71 -27.67 127.97
C ASP A 247 -42.95 -27.54 128.88
N CYS A 248 -43.82 -26.56 128.62
CA CYS A 248 -45.09 -26.39 129.34
C CYS A 248 -46.21 -27.30 128.78
N ILE A 249 -46.18 -27.63 127.48
CA ILE A 249 -47.15 -28.51 126.81
C ILE A 249 -46.90 -30.00 127.15
N GLN A 250 -45.63 -30.38 127.36
CA GLN A 250 -45.25 -31.77 127.70
C GLN A 250 -45.71 -32.21 129.10
N LYS A 251 -46.06 -31.26 130.00
CA LYS A 251 -46.67 -31.55 131.32
C LYS A 251 -48.19 -31.79 131.28
N LEU A 252 -48.89 -31.38 130.21
CA LEU A 252 -50.34 -31.61 130.02
C LEU A 252 -50.65 -32.88 129.20
N GLY A 253 -49.63 -33.48 128.55
CA GLY A 253 -49.76 -34.71 127.76
C GLY A 253 -49.93 -36.00 128.59
N LEU A 254 -49.65 -35.97 129.90
CA LEU A 254 -49.78 -37.11 130.82
C LEU A 254 -51.24 -37.37 131.26
N GLU A 255 -52.17 -36.44 131.00
CA GLU A 255 -53.58 -36.58 131.37
C GLU A 255 -54.48 -37.05 130.21
N ASN A 256 -54.02 -36.98 128.95
CA ASN A 256 -54.80 -37.38 127.76
C ASN A 256 -54.58 -38.85 127.33
N CYS A 257 -53.70 -39.59 128.01
CA CYS A 257 -53.44 -41.01 127.77
C CYS A 257 -54.61 -41.95 128.16
N LYS A 258 -55.75 -41.43 128.63
CA LYS A 258 -56.92 -42.24 129.01
C LYS A 258 -58.06 -42.24 127.98
N LEU A 259 -57.99 -41.46 126.89
CA LEU A 259 -59.07 -41.39 125.88
C LEU A 259 -58.66 -41.76 124.44
N LYS A 260 -57.39 -42.14 124.21
CA LYS A 260 -56.87 -42.60 122.89
C LYS A 260 -56.78 -44.13 122.78
N ALA A 261 -57.67 -44.85 123.45
CA ALA A 261 -57.79 -46.32 123.38
C ALA A 261 -58.95 -46.80 122.47
N THR A 262 -59.78 -45.88 121.96
CA THR A 262 -60.99 -46.21 121.16
C THR A 262 -60.98 -45.70 119.72
N ALA A 263 -59.92 -45.04 119.26
CA ALA A 263 -59.74 -44.66 117.84
C ALA A 263 -58.84 -45.63 117.06
N ARG A 264 -58.37 -46.70 117.70
CA ARG A 264 -57.36 -47.65 117.20
C ARG A 264 -57.93 -48.78 116.31
N LYS A 265 -59.13 -48.65 115.73
CA LYS A 265 -59.77 -49.74 114.95
C LYS A 265 -60.44 -49.38 113.63
N GLN A 266 -60.40 -48.12 113.15
CA GLN A 266 -60.99 -47.76 111.86
C GLN A 266 -60.20 -46.64 111.15
N ALA A 267 -59.03 -46.97 110.57
CA ALA A 267 -58.44 -46.22 109.44
C ALA A 267 -57.27 -46.99 108.76
N GLU A 268 -57.16 -48.31 108.97
CA GLU A 268 -56.16 -49.19 108.35
C GLU A 268 -56.70 -49.91 107.09
N LYS A 269 -57.69 -49.35 106.40
CA LYS A 269 -58.34 -50.04 105.27
C LYS A 269 -58.57 -49.21 104.00
N ILE A 270 -57.83 -48.12 103.84
CA ILE A 270 -57.58 -47.53 102.52
C ILE A 270 -56.07 -47.32 102.40
N GLU A 271 -55.39 -48.45 102.50
CA GLU A 271 -54.08 -48.67 101.93
C GLU A 271 -54.05 -48.22 100.46
N GLN A 272 -52.98 -47.52 100.09
CA GLN A 272 -52.07 -47.97 99.03
C GLN A 272 -52.75 -48.43 97.73
N LEU A 273 -52.51 -47.86 96.56
CA LEU A 273 -51.32 -47.22 96.01
C LEU A 273 -51.67 -46.91 94.54
N LYS A 274 -50.82 -46.10 93.90
CA LYS A 274 -50.80 -45.69 92.47
C LYS A 274 -51.64 -44.42 92.27
N GLU A 275 -51.04 -43.26 91.98
CA GLU A 275 -50.06 -43.07 90.92
C GLU A 275 -49.36 -41.71 91.10
N ASN A 276 -48.15 -41.73 91.67
CA ASN A 276 -47.19 -40.66 91.44
C ASN A 276 -46.51 -40.97 90.10
N LEU A 277 -46.96 -40.35 89.01
CA LEU A 277 -46.11 -39.63 88.03
C LEU A 277 -46.98 -39.05 86.90
N LEU A 278 -46.79 -37.76 86.62
CA LEU A 278 -47.26 -36.99 85.44
C LEU A 278 -48.65 -36.33 85.51
N ARG A 279 -48.69 -35.08 85.99
CA ARG A 279 -49.00 -33.93 85.11
C ARG A 279 -48.64 -32.58 85.75
N GLU A 280 -47.37 -32.19 85.62
CA GLU A 280 -47.01 -30.76 85.65
C GLU A 280 -47.24 -30.17 84.25
N ILE A 281 -48.04 -29.11 84.23
CA ILE A 281 -47.88 -27.90 83.42
C ILE A 281 -48.07 -28.05 81.90
N LEU A 282 -49.27 -27.62 81.50
CA LEU A 282 -49.63 -27.02 80.22
C LEU A 282 -48.56 -26.02 79.73
N ASN A 283 -48.05 -26.19 78.51
CA ASN A 283 -47.38 -25.13 77.76
C ASN A 283 -47.62 -25.29 76.25
N ASP A 284 -48.44 -24.38 75.71
CA ASP A 284 -48.71 -24.15 74.29
C ASP A 284 -47.54 -23.42 73.60
N ASP A 285 -46.41 -24.09 73.36
CA ASP A 285 -45.22 -23.45 72.72
C ASP A 285 -44.43 -24.37 71.76
N LEU A 286 -45.07 -25.43 71.23
CA LEU A 286 -44.45 -26.37 70.29
C LEU A 286 -44.93 -26.19 68.85
N THR A 287 -46.17 -25.75 68.63
CA THR A 287 -46.75 -25.54 67.28
C THR A 287 -46.12 -24.35 66.55
N ALA A 288 -45.86 -23.23 67.24
CA ALA A 288 -45.21 -22.05 66.68
C ALA A 288 -43.72 -22.28 66.37
N LYS A 289 -43.02 -23.09 67.18
CA LYS A 289 -41.61 -23.45 66.94
C LYS A 289 -41.46 -24.43 65.76
N LEU A 290 -42.42 -25.31 65.54
CA LEU A 290 -42.43 -26.24 64.41
C LEU A 290 -42.66 -25.49 63.08
N GLU A 291 -43.57 -24.51 63.02
CA GLU A 291 -43.76 -23.68 61.83
C GLU A 291 -42.59 -22.70 61.57
N THR A 292 -41.99 -22.15 62.63
CA THR A 292 -40.77 -21.31 62.51
C THR A 292 -39.57 -22.12 62.03
N ALA A 293 -39.44 -23.38 62.46
CA ALA A 293 -38.40 -24.28 61.98
C ALA A 293 -38.66 -24.77 60.54
N SER A 294 -39.92 -25.06 60.20
CA SER A 294 -40.33 -25.51 58.86
C SER A 294 -40.14 -24.43 57.78
N SER A 295 -40.52 -23.18 58.08
CA SER A 295 -40.29 -22.03 57.19
C SER A 295 -38.79 -21.72 57.00
N LYS A 296 -37.99 -21.82 58.06
CA LYS A 296 -36.50 -21.75 57.96
C LYS A 296 -35.93 -22.87 57.10
N CYS A 297 -36.43 -24.09 57.20
CA CYS A 297 -35.97 -25.22 56.41
C CYS A 297 -36.29 -25.05 54.91
N GLN A 298 -37.46 -24.49 54.58
CA GLN A 298 -37.83 -24.16 53.20
C GLN A 298 -37.00 -23.02 52.60
N HIS A 299 -36.64 -22.00 53.39
CA HIS A 299 -35.74 -20.92 52.95
C HIS A 299 -34.35 -21.46 52.61
N LEU A 300 -33.77 -22.25 53.53
CA LEU A 300 -32.46 -22.87 53.34
C LEU A 300 -32.43 -23.83 52.14
N HIS A 301 -33.55 -24.49 51.83
CA HIS A 301 -33.66 -25.34 50.63
C HIS A 301 -33.61 -24.53 49.32
N LYS A 302 -34.29 -23.37 49.28
CA LYS A 302 -34.26 -22.45 48.12
C LYS A 302 -32.88 -21.82 47.93
N GLU A 303 -32.23 -21.40 49.02
CA GLU A 303 -30.84 -20.92 48.98
C GLU A 303 -29.88 -22.00 48.45
N ASN A 304 -30.04 -23.25 48.89
CA ASN A 304 -29.21 -24.35 48.38
C ASN A 304 -29.41 -24.62 46.89
N GLN A 305 -30.64 -24.46 46.37
CA GLN A 305 -30.92 -24.56 44.94
C GLN A 305 -30.27 -23.43 44.14
N LEU A 306 -30.31 -22.19 44.63
CA LEU A 306 -29.66 -21.05 43.99
C LEU A 306 -28.13 -21.23 43.97
N LEU A 307 -27.54 -21.67 45.09
CA LEU A 307 -26.11 -21.99 45.17
C LEU A 307 -25.70 -23.12 44.21
N GLN A 308 -26.56 -24.13 44.01
CA GLN A 308 -26.31 -25.18 43.00
C GLN A 308 -26.34 -24.62 41.57
N GLN A 309 -27.23 -23.67 41.29
CA GLN A 309 -27.32 -23.02 39.97
C GLN A 309 -26.11 -22.11 39.70
N GLU A 310 -25.65 -21.37 40.71
CA GLU A 310 -24.41 -20.60 40.65
C GLU A 310 -23.17 -21.49 40.49
N LEU A 311 -23.13 -22.66 41.14
CA LEU A 311 -22.04 -23.61 40.98
C LEU A 311 -21.93 -24.12 39.53
N LEU A 312 -23.05 -24.34 38.86
CA LEU A 312 -23.10 -24.74 37.44
C LEU A 312 -22.66 -23.60 36.51
N SER A 313 -23.05 -22.36 36.78
CA SER A 313 -22.60 -21.20 36.01
C SER A 313 -21.09 -20.97 36.18
N MET A 314 -20.58 -21.11 37.41
CA MET A 314 -19.16 -21.04 37.75
C MET A 314 -18.34 -22.11 37.01
N LYS A 315 -18.85 -23.34 36.92
CA LYS A 315 -18.24 -24.44 36.14
C LYS A 315 -18.10 -24.09 34.65
N THR A 316 -19.04 -23.32 34.11
CA THR A 316 -19.04 -22.88 32.71
C THR A 316 -18.01 -21.79 32.48
N ILE A 317 -17.85 -20.86 33.43
CA ILE A 317 -16.81 -19.83 33.42
C ILE A 317 -15.42 -20.47 33.56
N GLN A 318 -15.26 -21.48 34.43
CA GLN A 318 -14.01 -22.21 34.61
C GLN A 318 -13.52 -22.84 33.29
N LYS A 319 -14.41 -23.45 32.49
CA LYS A 319 -14.08 -23.97 31.16
C LYS A 319 -13.62 -22.88 30.18
N LYS A 320 -14.21 -21.67 30.25
CA LYS A 320 -13.78 -20.53 29.43
C LYS A 320 -12.39 -20.03 29.85
N CYS A 321 -12.13 -19.95 31.15
CA CYS A 321 -10.83 -19.59 31.71
C CYS A 321 -9.72 -20.58 31.27
N GLU A 322 -10.01 -21.89 31.25
CA GLU A 322 -9.04 -22.88 30.75
C GLU A 322 -8.72 -22.71 29.26
N LYS A 323 -9.72 -22.41 28.42
CA LYS A 323 -9.50 -22.12 27.00
C LYS A 323 -8.61 -20.89 26.81
N LEU A 324 -8.89 -19.80 27.53
CA LEU A 324 -8.06 -18.60 27.50
C LEU A 324 -6.64 -18.87 27.99
N LYS A 325 -6.46 -19.70 29.03
CA LYS A 325 -5.14 -20.12 29.51
C LYS A 325 -4.34 -20.88 28.44
N LYS A 326 -5.00 -21.72 27.64
CA LYS A 326 -4.36 -22.40 26.49
C LYS A 326 -3.97 -21.42 25.38
N HIS A 327 -4.81 -20.43 25.06
CA HIS A 327 -4.48 -19.40 24.08
C HIS A 327 -3.33 -18.49 24.55
N LYS A 328 -3.32 -18.10 25.83
CA LYS A 328 -2.23 -17.33 26.43
C LYS A 328 -0.88 -18.05 26.28
N LYS A 329 -0.81 -19.35 26.59
CA LYS A 329 0.41 -20.15 26.40
C LYS A 329 0.91 -20.18 24.96
N LYS A 330 0.01 -20.20 23.97
CA LYS A 330 0.39 -20.16 22.54
C LYS A 330 1.00 -18.82 22.15
N LEU A 331 0.38 -17.71 22.59
CA LEU A 331 0.91 -16.37 22.36
C LEU A 331 2.26 -16.16 23.05
N GLU A 332 2.42 -16.64 24.29
CA GLU A 332 3.70 -16.62 24.99
C GLU A 332 4.79 -17.37 24.21
N GLN A 333 4.47 -18.52 23.62
CA GLN A 333 5.41 -19.28 22.79
C GLN A 333 5.80 -18.52 21.50
N GLU A 334 4.85 -17.85 20.83
CA GLU A 334 5.14 -17.02 19.65
C GLU A 334 6.04 -15.84 20.00
N ILE A 335 5.82 -15.19 21.15
CA ILE A 335 6.69 -14.12 21.64
C ILE A 335 8.11 -14.63 21.90
N VAL A 336 8.26 -15.82 22.49
CA VAL A 336 9.57 -16.46 22.70
C VAL A 336 10.26 -16.75 21.37
N ASN A 337 9.52 -17.28 20.38
CA ASN A 337 10.06 -17.57 19.05
C ASN A 337 10.53 -16.30 18.32
N LEU A 338 9.74 -15.22 18.39
CA LEU A 338 10.09 -13.92 17.81
C LEU A 338 11.31 -13.31 18.50
N LYS A 339 11.41 -13.38 19.83
CA LYS A 339 12.59 -12.93 20.58
C LYS A 339 13.85 -13.70 20.19
N SER A 340 13.77 -15.02 20.09
CA SER A 340 14.91 -15.85 19.64
C SER A 340 15.33 -15.51 18.21
N HIS A 341 14.37 -15.25 17.32
CA HIS A 341 14.68 -14.82 15.96
C HIS A 341 15.39 -13.47 15.92
N MET A 342 14.92 -12.50 16.73
CA MET A 342 15.58 -11.20 16.85
C MET A 342 17.00 -11.32 17.41
N GLU A 343 17.21 -12.14 18.44
CA GLU A 343 18.52 -12.35 19.05
C GLU A 343 19.52 -13.01 18.07
N LYS A 344 19.06 -13.99 17.29
CA LYS A 344 19.86 -14.59 16.23
C LYS A 344 20.30 -13.56 15.18
N ASN A 345 19.38 -12.69 14.74
CA ASN A 345 19.70 -11.63 13.78
C ASN A 345 20.70 -10.61 14.36
N MET A 346 20.65 -10.33 15.67
CA MET A 346 21.64 -9.45 16.33
C MET A 346 23.03 -10.07 16.40
N ILE A 347 23.13 -11.38 16.63
CA ILE A 347 24.41 -12.10 16.60
C ILE A 347 25.00 -12.10 15.17
N GLU A 348 24.18 -12.30 14.14
CA GLU A 348 24.62 -12.25 12.74
C GLU A 348 25.12 -10.85 12.35
N CYS A 349 24.47 -9.78 12.80
CA CYS A 349 24.97 -8.40 12.62
C CYS A 349 26.33 -8.20 13.32
N GLY A 350 26.50 -8.68 14.56
CA GLY A 350 27.77 -8.60 15.27
C GLY A 350 28.91 -9.37 14.58
N GLN A 351 28.61 -10.54 14.00
CA GLN A 351 29.58 -11.31 13.21
C GLN A 351 30.00 -10.58 11.93
N ILE A 352 29.06 -9.95 11.22
CA ILE A 352 29.35 -9.17 10.01
C ILE A 352 30.23 -7.95 10.34
N GLU A 353 29.95 -7.26 11.44
CA GLU A 353 30.77 -6.13 11.90
C GLU A 353 32.18 -6.57 12.32
N GLN A 354 32.31 -7.72 13.00
CA GLN A 354 33.60 -8.30 13.35
C GLN A 354 34.43 -8.65 12.10
N TYR A 355 33.82 -9.30 11.10
CA TYR A 355 34.52 -9.63 9.85
C TYR A 355 34.97 -8.38 9.09
N LYS A 356 34.15 -7.32 9.08
CA LYS A 356 34.52 -6.04 8.48
C LYS A 356 35.77 -5.44 9.17
N TRP A 357 35.79 -5.42 10.50
CA TRP A 357 36.91 -4.89 11.27
C TRP A 357 38.20 -5.72 11.06
N GLU A 358 38.11 -7.05 11.05
CA GLU A 358 39.27 -7.92 10.82
C GLU A 358 39.90 -7.72 9.44
N ILE A 359 39.10 -7.49 8.40
CA ILE A 359 39.60 -7.20 7.04
C ILE A 359 40.28 -5.83 7.02
N GLU A 360 39.65 -4.80 7.58
CA GLU A 360 40.21 -3.45 7.64
C GLU A 360 41.54 -3.44 8.40
N GLU A 361 41.63 -4.14 9.53
CA GLU A 361 42.85 -4.19 10.34
C GLU A 361 43.99 -4.95 9.64
N LYS A 362 43.69 -6.09 8.98
CA LYS A 362 44.68 -6.81 8.17
C LYS A 362 45.26 -5.94 7.05
N THR A 363 44.43 -5.19 6.35
CA THR A 363 44.90 -4.30 5.26
C THR A 363 45.78 -3.17 5.79
N LYS A 364 45.48 -2.61 6.96
CA LYS A 364 46.32 -1.59 7.61
C LYS A 364 47.68 -2.17 8.02
N GLN A 365 47.71 -3.36 8.62
CA GLN A 365 48.95 -4.02 9.03
C GLN A 365 49.86 -4.36 7.85
N GLU A 366 49.28 -4.84 6.73
CA GLU A 366 50.04 -5.07 5.49
C GLU A 366 50.65 -3.78 4.93
N LEU A 367 49.91 -2.67 4.97
CA LEU A 367 50.39 -1.36 4.53
C LEU A 367 51.56 -0.86 5.41
N VAL A 368 51.42 -0.99 6.73
CA VAL A 368 52.48 -0.64 7.69
C VAL A 368 53.74 -1.50 7.49
N GLN A 369 53.59 -2.80 7.23
CA GLN A 369 54.74 -3.66 6.92
C GLN A 369 55.44 -3.27 5.62
N LYS A 370 54.69 -2.98 4.55
CA LYS A 370 55.29 -2.52 3.29
C LYS A 370 56.02 -1.18 3.46
N LEU A 371 55.47 -0.27 4.24
CA LEU A 371 56.14 0.99 4.61
C LEU A 371 57.44 0.76 5.38
N LYS A 372 57.47 -0.18 6.33
CA LYS A 372 58.70 -0.56 7.05
C LYS A 372 59.76 -1.17 6.13
N GLN A 373 59.35 -2.03 5.18
CA GLN A 373 60.28 -2.61 4.19
C GLN A 373 60.89 -1.53 3.28
N VAL A 374 60.07 -0.61 2.79
CA VAL A 374 60.55 0.52 1.96
C VAL A 374 61.53 1.38 2.76
N ASN A 375 61.21 1.67 4.03
CA ASN A 375 62.09 2.47 4.89
C ASN A 375 63.45 1.79 5.14
N LEU A 376 63.46 0.48 5.44
CA LEU A 376 64.69 -0.30 5.58
C LEU A 376 65.53 -0.36 4.29
N PHE A 377 64.86 -0.49 3.14
CA PHE A 377 65.53 -0.51 1.85
C PHE A 377 66.20 0.83 1.54
N LEU A 378 65.50 1.93 1.82
CA LEU A 378 66.06 3.27 1.67
C LEU A 378 67.24 3.48 2.63
N GLN A 379 67.14 3.07 3.90
CA GLN A 379 68.25 3.16 4.85
C GLN A 379 69.48 2.33 4.42
N GLN A 380 69.30 1.12 3.90
CA GLN A 380 70.39 0.30 3.36
C GLN A 380 71.05 0.92 2.12
N SER A 381 70.24 1.47 1.22
CA SER A 381 70.76 2.12 0.01
C SER A 381 71.59 3.37 0.32
N VAL A 382 71.18 4.17 1.31
CA VAL A 382 71.95 5.32 1.81
C VAL A 382 73.26 4.87 2.45
N LEU A 383 73.25 3.84 3.30
CA LEU A 383 74.46 3.28 3.92
C LEU A 383 75.45 2.68 2.90
N TYR A 384 74.94 2.04 1.84
CA TYR A 384 75.76 1.49 0.76
C TYR A 384 76.48 2.59 -0.03
N ILE A 385 75.77 3.66 -0.37
CA ILE A 385 76.35 4.83 -1.05
C ILE A 385 77.42 5.49 -0.17
N PHE A 386 77.15 5.66 1.13
CA PHE A 386 78.10 6.23 2.07
C PHE A 386 79.40 5.39 2.19
N LYS A 387 79.29 4.05 2.25
CA LYS A 387 80.44 3.13 2.27
C LYS A 387 81.25 3.11 0.96
N LYS A 388 80.60 3.25 -0.20
CA LYS A 388 81.30 3.29 -1.51
C LYS A 388 82.04 4.60 -1.74
N CYS A 389 81.52 5.74 -1.28
CA CYS A 389 82.19 7.03 -1.41
C CYS A 389 83.45 7.15 -0.53
N GLY A 390 83.50 6.49 0.63
CA GLY A 390 84.66 6.54 1.53
C GLY A 390 85.92 5.80 1.03
N LYS A 391 85.81 4.82 0.11
CA LYS A 391 86.93 3.95 -0.29
C LYS A 391 87.67 4.35 -1.58
N GLY A 392 87.22 5.37 -2.30
CA GLY A 392 87.68 5.68 -3.66
C GLY A 392 88.63 6.87 -3.80
N GLN A 393 89.37 7.22 -2.74
CA GLN A 393 90.24 8.39 -2.72
C GLN A 393 91.69 7.98 -3.05
N ARG A 394 92.01 7.82 -4.34
CA ARG A 394 93.29 8.25 -4.95
C ARG A 394 93.42 7.81 -6.42
N LEU A 395 93.80 8.81 -7.23
CA LEU A 395 94.45 8.76 -8.55
C LEU A 395 93.54 8.71 -9.80
N GLY A 396 93.60 9.81 -10.57
CA GLY A 396 93.08 9.94 -11.94
C GLY A 396 92.02 11.03 -12.19
N ARG A 397 92.16 12.25 -11.64
CA ARG A 397 91.08 13.27 -11.54
C ARG A 397 90.41 13.78 -12.84
N THR A 398 90.84 13.46 -14.06
CA THR A 398 90.18 13.98 -15.29
C THR A 398 89.66 12.88 -16.20
N ARG A 399 90.45 11.82 -16.49
CA ARG A 399 89.95 10.65 -17.25
C ARG A 399 88.99 9.78 -16.44
N LEU A 400 89.21 9.59 -15.13
CA LEU A 400 88.18 8.96 -14.30
C LEU A 400 86.97 9.86 -14.11
N LYS A 401 87.10 11.20 -14.12
CA LYS A 401 85.90 12.06 -14.05
C LYS A 401 85.05 11.88 -15.29
N GLN A 402 85.65 11.90 -16.49
CA GLN A 402 84.92 11.75 -17.74
C GLN A 402 84.38 10.32 -17.89
N CYS A 403 85.18 9.28 -17.68
CA CYS A 403 84.71 7.89 -17.72
C CYS A 403 83.68 7.59 -16.62
N ARG A 404 83.81 8.15 -15.41
CA ARG A 404 82.76 8.05 -14.37
C ARG A 404 81.53 8.85 -14.74
N LEU A 405 81.65 10.00 -15.39
CA LEU A 405 80.51 10.78 -15.87
C LEU A 405 79.79 10.07 -17.01
N ASP A 406 80.51 9.47 -17.95
CA ASP A 406 79.94 8.74 -19.08
C ASP A 406 79.33 7.42 -18.63
N THR A 407 80.02 6.68 -17.76
CA THR A 407 79.47 5.47 -17.12
C THR A 407 78.30 5.80 -16.20
N ALA A 408 78.34 6.92 -15.45
CA ALA A 408 77.22 7.39 -14.66
C ALA A 408 76.07 7.88 -15.54
N ARG A 409 76.31 8.56 -16.67
CA ARG A 409 75.25 8.95 -17.61
C ARG A 409 74.63 7.74 -18.29
N GLN A 410 75.42 6.74 -18.66
CA GLN A 410 74.93 5.53 -19.30
C GLN A 410 74.17 4.63 -18.32
N LEU A 411 74.69 4.45 -17.10
CA LEU A 411 73.95 3.77 -16.03
C LEU A 411 72.71 4.56 -15.66
N ASN A 412 72.78 5.89 -15.55
CA ASN A 412 71.62 6.72 -15.24
C ASN A 412 70.58 6.68 -16.37
N SER A 413 70.99 6.66 -17.63
CA SER A 413 70.09 6.49 -18.78
C SER A 413 69.43 5.10 -18.79
N GLN A 414 70.20 4.03 -18.55
CA GLN A 414 69.66 2.67 -18.46
C GLN A 414 68.77 2.47 -17.23
N THR A 415 69.12 3.05 -16.08
CA THR A 415 68.27 3.01 -14.89
C THR A 415 67.05 3.88 -15.08
N HIS A 416 67.13 5.06 -15.69
CA HIS A 416 65.95 5.89 -15.99
C HIS A 416 65.03 5.20 -16.99
N SER A 417 65.55 4.59 -18.05
CA SER A 417 64.78 3.80 -19.02
C SER A 417 64.13 2.55 -18.40
N ARG A 418 64.86 1.82 -17.56
CA ARG A 418 64.30 0.65 -16.83
C ARG A 418 63.31 1.09 -15.75
N CYS A 419 63.57 2.20 -15.05
CA CYS A 419 62.66 2.76 -14.07
C CYS A 419 61.40 3.30 -14.76
N ASP A 420 61.50 3.96 -15.91
CA ASP A 420 60.37 4.39 -16.73
C ASP A 420 59.59 3.20 -17.27
N SER A 421 60.25 2.14 -17.71
CA SER A 421 59.58 0.94 -18.22
C SER A 421 58.89 0.16 -17.10
N LEU A 422 59.54 0.03 -15.93
CA LEU A 422 58.96 -0.56 -14.73
C LEU A 422 57.87 0.33 -14.13
N GLN A 423 58.02 1.65 -14.16
CA GLN A 423 57.02 2.62 -13.72
C GLN A 423 55.85 2.63 -14.68
N LYS A 424 56.03 2.50 -15.99
CA LYS A 424 54.95 2.35 -16.98
C LYS A 424 54.22 1.01 -16.86
N THR A 425 54.93 -0.09 -16.62
CA THR A 425 54.31 -1.41 -16.40
C THR A 425 53.65 -1.51 -15.03
N TRP A 426 54.24 -0.92 -13.99
CA TRP A 426 53.66 -0.85 -12.65
C TRP A 426 52.51 0.14 -12.58
N THR A 427 52.58 1.31 -13.23
CA THR A 427 51.42 2.20 -13.36
C THR A 427 50.36 1.55 -14.22
N LYS A 428 50.65 0.86 -15.32
CA LYS A 428 49.62 0.11 -16.09
C LYS A 428 49.02 -1.06 -15.30
N SER A 429 49.81 -1.81 -14.55
CA SER A 429 49.34 -2.97 -13.77
C SER A 429 48.62 -2.55 -12.49
N SER A 430 49.15 -1.56 -11.76
CA SER A 430 48.47 -0.93 -10.61
C SER A 430 47.26 -0.12 -11.06
N GLN A 431 47.29 0.61 -12.19
CA GLN A 431 46.09 1.24 -12.75
C GLN A 431 45.11 0.21 -13.26
N SER A 432 45.51 -0.92 -13.85
CA SER A 432 44.57 -1.98 -14.26
C SER A 432 43.98 -2.71 -13.05
N SER A 433 44.78 -3.02 -12.03
CA SER A 433 44.34 -3.65 -10.79
C SER A 433 43.46 -2.69 -9.97
N PHE A 434 43.86 -1.43 -9.85
CA PHE A 434 43.06 -0.38 -9.24
C PHE A 434 41.80 -0.12 -10.05
N LYS A 435 41.87 -0.04 -11.39
CA LYS A 435 40.71 0.13 -12.27
C LYS A 435 39.75 -1.05 -12.16
N MET A 436 40.19 -2.31 -12.18
CA MET A 436 39.28 -3.45 -11.97
C MET A 436 38.66 -3.44 -10.58
N LYS A 437 39.42 -3.12 -9.52
CA LYS A 437 38.88 -3.02 -8.16
C LYS A 437 37.94 -1.82 -8.01
N TRP A 438 38.25 -0.70 -8.64
CA TRP A 438 37.48 0.54 -8.63
C TRP A 438 36.23 0.42 -9.48
N ASP A 439 36.29 -0.28 -10.61
CA ASP A 439 35.15 -0.66 -11.45
C ASP A 439 34.24 -1.62 -10.68
N GLY A 440 34.80 -2.57 -9.91
CA GLY A 440 34.04 -3.41 -8.98
C GLY A 440 33.35 -2.62 -7.87
N VAL A 441 34.05 -1.64 -7.27
CA VAL A 441 33.46 -0.72 -6.28
C VAL A 441 32.40 0.17 -6.91
N LEU A 442 32.62 0.71 -8.11
CA LEU A 442 31.64 1.49 -8.89
C LEU A 442 30.41 0.65 -9.24
N GLN A 443 30.61 -0.61 -9.60
CA GLN A 443 29.52 -1.55 -9.88
C GLN A 443 28.72 -1.87 -8.61
N PHE A 444 29.38 -2.05 -7.46
CA PHE A 444 28.73 -2.25 -6.17
C PHE A 444 27.98 -0.99 -5.69
N LEU A 445 28.58 0.19 -5.83
CA LEU A 445 27.93 1.47 -5.52
C LEU A 445 26.74 1.76 -6.45
N SER A 446 26.82 1.35 -7.73
CA SER A 446 25.71 1.41 -8.67
C SER A 446 24.58 0.46 -8.29
N GLN A 447 24.90 -0.77 -7.85
CA GLN A 447 23.92 -1.71 -7.32
C GLN A 447 23.23 -1.18 -6.06
N LEU A 448 23.99 -0.60 -5.12
CA LEU A 448 23.43 0.04 -3.91
C LEU A 448 22.55 1.24 -4.25
N ARG A 449 22.96 2.08 -5.22
CA ARG A 449 22.15 3.20 -5.71
C ARG A 449 20.84 2.71 -6.34
N ASN A 450 20.90 1.69 -7.18
CA ASN A 450 19.73 1.09 -7.81
C ASN A 450 18.81 0.44 -6.78
N TYR A 451 19.38 -0.23 -5.77
CA TYR A 451 18.61 -0.79 -4.65
C TYR A 451 17.94 0.31 -3.82
N GLY A 452 18.67 1.40 -3.53
CA GLY A 452 18.10 2.58 -2.87
C GLY A 452 16.97 3.22 -3.67
N GLN A 453 17.13 3.38 -4.99
CA GLN A 453 16.07 3.87 -5.88
C GLN A 453 14.87 2.92 -5.94
N LEU A 454 15.11 1.60 -5.94
CA LEU A 454 14.06 0.58 -5.91
C LEU A 454 13.27 0.66 -4.59
N MET A 455 13.97 0.84 -3.46
CA MET A 455 13.35 0.98 -2.15
C MET A 455 12.56 2.29 -2.04
N ALA A 456 13.13 3.41 -2.48
CA ALA A 456 12.41 4.70 -2.55
C ALA A 456 11.19 4.62 -3.47
N SER A 457 11.30 4.01 -4.65
CA SER A 457 10.18 3.77 -5.56
C SER A 457 9.12 2.86 -4.95
N ARG A 458 9.52 1.88 -4.15
CA ARG A 458 8.59 0.99 -3.43
C ARG A 458 7.86 1.74 -2.33
N GLU A 459 8.57 2.58 -1.59
CA GLU A 459 8.03 3.43 -0.53
C GLU A 459 7.04 4.47 -1.10
N GLU A 460 7.42 5.17 -2.17
CA GLU A 460 6.54 6.08 -2.92
C GLU A 460 5.29 5.36 -3.44
N ARG A 461 5.42 4.15 -4.01
CA ARG A 461 4.26 3.36 -4.44
C ARG A 461 3.36 2.97 -3.29
N THR A 462 3.92 2.60 -2.13
CA THR A 462 3.12 2.30 -0.94
C THR A 462 2.43 3.53 -0.37
N GLN A 463 3.09 4.68 -0.41
CA GLN A 463 2.53 5.95 0.04
C GLN A 463 1.42 6.44 -0.90
N ALA A 464 1.65 6.40 -2.21
CA ALA A 464 0.64 6.72 -3.23
C ALA A 464 -0.58 5.78 -3.13
N ALA A 465 -0.37 4.48 -2.87
CA ALA A 465 -1.47 3.54 -2.66
C ALA A 465 -2.28 3.85 -1.39
N TYR A 466 -1.62 4.34 -0.33
CA TYR A 466 -2.29 4.76 0.90
C TYR A 466 -3.09 6.05 0.68
N GLU A 467 -2.51 7.03 -0.02
CA GLU A 467 -3.16 8.29 -0.38
C GLU A 467 -4.37 8.06 -1.29
N ASP A 468 -4.26 7.25 -2.35
CA ASP A 468 -5.38 6.87 -3.22
C ASP A 468 -6.51 6.18 -2.44
N LYS A 469 -6.15 5.32 -1.48
CA LYS A 469 -7.14 4.65 -0.60
C LYS A 469 -7.86 5.64 0.31
N LEU A 470 -7.18 6.71 0.74
CA LEU A 470 -7.73 7.83 1.52
C LEU A 470 -8.63 8.72 0.65
N GLU A 471 -8.18 9.05 -0.56
CA GLU A 471 -8.93 9.82 -1.57
C GLU A 471 -10.26 9.14 -1.92
N LYS A 472 -10.22 7.83 -2.18
CA LYS A 472 -11.41 7.00 -2.42
C LYS A 472 -12.36 7.00 -1.23
N LEU A 473 -11.85 7.03 0.00
CA LEU A 473 -12.67 7.08 1.21
C LEU A 473 -13.36 8.45 1.34
N ARG A 474 -12.60 9.54 1.12
CA ARG A 474 -13.13 10.91 1.06
C ARG A 474 -14.23 11.04 0.01
N HIS A 475 -14.01 10.52 -1.20
CA HIS A 475 -15.00 10.56 -2.28
C HIS A 475 -16.27 9.79 -1.92
N LYS A 476 -16.17 8.61 -1.30
CA LYS A 476 -17.33 7.84 -0.83
C LYS A 476 -18.12 8.59 0.25
N GLN A 477 -17.43 9.17 1.22
CA GLN A 477 -18.08 9.94 2.29
C GLN A 477 -18.78 11.18 1.70
N ASN A 478 -18.11 11.91 0.81
CA ASN A 478 -18.69 13.08 0.14
C ASN A 478 -19.89 12.71 -0.75
N ALA A 479 -19.86 11.58 -1.46
CA ALA A 479 -20.99 11.09 -2.26
C ALA A 479 -22.18 10.68 -1.38
N SER A 480 -21.92 10.05 -0.24
CA SER A 480 -22.95 9.71 0.76
C SER A 480 -23.63 10.97 1.30
N VAL A 481 -22.83 11.94 1.77
CA VAL A 481 -23.34 13.23 2.28
C VAL A 481 -24.14 13.96 1.19
N ARG A 482 -23.65 14.00 -0.05
CA ARG A 482 -24.37 14.61 -1.17
C ARG A 482 -25.72 13.93 -1.44
N THR A 483 -25.79 12.61 -1.34
CA THR A 483 -27.03 11.85 -1.54
C THR A 483 -28.02 12.12 -0.42
N GLN A 484 -27.56 12.12 0.84
CA GLN A 484 -28.38 12.45 2.00
C GLN A 484 -28.93 13.88 1.91
N MET A 485 -28.09 14.84 1.49
CA MET A 485 -28.50 16.24 1.34
C MET A 485 -29.53 16.41 0.22
N LYS A 486 -29.39 15.70 -0.91
CA LYS A 486 -30.40 15.69 -1.98
C LYS A 486 -31.76 15.15 -1.51
N LEU A 487 -31.76 14.09 -0.71
CA LEU A 487 -33.00 13.55 -0.12
C LEU A 487 -33.63 14.59 0.81
N ARG A 488 -32.84 15.21 1.68
CA ARG A 488 -33.35 16.24 2.59
C ARG A 488 -33.92 17.45 1.87
N ILE A 489 -33.29 17.90 0.78
CA ILE A 489 -33.80 18.98 -0.07
C ILE A 489 -35.15 18.57 -0.67
N ARG A 490 -35.26 17.37 -1.24
CA ARG A 490 -36.53 16.87 -1.80
C ARG A 490 -37.66 16.79 -0.76
N ASP A 491 -37.34 16.34 0.45
CA ASP A 491 -38.32 16.26 1.54
C ASP A 491 -38.80 17.66 1.92
N LEU A 492 -37.88 18.62 2.07
CA LEU A 492 -38.20 20.02 2.36
C LEU A 492 -38.99 20.68 1.22
N GLU A 493 -38.67 20.39 -0.04
CA GLU A 493 -39.43 20.87 -1.21
C GLU A 493 -40.87 20.32 -1.20
N SER A 494 -41.05 19.05 -0.84
CA SER A 494 -42.37 18.42 -0.69
C SER A 494 -43.18 19.04 0.45
N GLU A 495 -42.55 19.25 1.62
CA GLU A 495 -43.18 19.95 2.74
C GLU A 495 -43.56 21.39 2.37
N PHE A 496 -42.67 22.11 1.69
CA PHE A 496 -42.93 23.47 1.23
C PHE A 496 -44.10 23.50 0.24
N SER A 497 -44.16 22.57 -0.72
CA SER A 497 -45.27 22.48 -1.68
C SER A 497 -46.61 22.21 -0.98
N LYS A 498 -46.63 21.34 0.03
CA LYS A 498 -47.84 21.09 0.85
C LYS A 498 -48.26 22.34 1.61
N MET A 499 -47.32 23.00 2.30
CA MET A 499 -47.62 24.22 3.04
C MET A 499 -48.12 25.33 2.11
N LYS A 500 -47.53 25.44 0.91
CA LYS A 500 -47.97 26.39 -0.11
C LYS A 500 -49.42 26.13 -0.54
N SER A 501 -49.77 24.87 -0.84
CA SER A 501 -51.15 24.51 -1.19
C SER A 501 -52.15 24.78 -0.05
N GLN A 502 -51.74 24.57 1.21
CA GLN A 502 -52.57 24.88 2.37
C GLN A 502 -52.79 26.39 2.51
N VAL A 503 -51.74 27.19 2.33
CA VAL A 503 -51.84 28.66 2.37
C VAL A 503 -52.76 29.16 1.26
N ASP A 504 -52.63 28.62 0.04
CA ASP A 504 -53.48 29.01 -1.08
C ASP A 504 -54.96 28.60 -0.84
N CYS A 505 -55.22 27.43 -0.25
CA CYS A 505 -56.56 27.00 0.16
C CYS A 505 -57.16 27.95 1.23
N ASN A 506 -56.39 28.25 2.27
CA ASN A 506 -56.81 29.17 3.34
C ASN A 506 -57.06 30.60 2.80
N GLN A 507 -56.29 31.04 1.79
CA GLN A 507 -56.48 32.33 1.14
C GLN A 507 -57.82 32.39 0.38
N ILE A 508 -58.17 31.33 -0.36
CA ILE A 508 -59.47 31.23 -1.06
C ILE A 508 -60.61 31.24 -0.05
N GLU A 509 -60.48 30.49 1.04
CA GLU A 509 -61.51 30.42 2.08
C GLU A 509 -61.72 31.78 2.75
N MET A 510 -60.64 32.51 3.06
CA MET A 510 -60.69 33.89 3.54
C MET A 510 -61.38 34.85 2.56
N GLU A 511 -61.12 34.74 1.25
CA GLU A 511 -61.79 35.56 0.24
C GLU A 511 -63.29 35.23 0.15
N ASN A 512 -63.66 33.95 0.25
CA ASN A 512 -65.06 33.53 0.32
C ASN A 512 -65.75 34.10 1.57
N TYR A 513 -65.10 34.06 2.73
CA TYR A 513 -65.62 34.68 3.96
C TYR A 513 -65.81 36.19 3.79
N LYS A 514 -64.85 36.90 3.19
CA LYS A 514 -64.99 38.33 2.88
C LYS A 514 -66.19 38.60 1.97
N HIS A 515 -66.41 37.78 0.95
CA HIS A 515 -67.55 37.91 0.04
C HIS A 515 -68.89 37.69 0.77
N LEU A 516 -69.00 36.60 1.54
CA LEU A 516 -70.20 36.30 2.33
C LEU A 516 -70.52 37.41 3.33
N TYR A 517 -69.51 37.94 4.01
CA TYR A 517 -69.68 39.06 4.95
C TYR A 517 -70.18 40.33 4.26
N LEU A 518 -69.62 40.67 3.09
CA LEU A 518 -70.10 41.81 2.31
C LEU A 518 -71.55 41.63 1.85
N GLU A 519 -71.92 40.41 1.44
CA GLU A 519 -73.28 40.10 1.02
C GLU A 519 -74.26 40.16 2.19
N GLU A 520 -73.87 39.65 3.37
CA GLU A 520 -74.65 39.80 4.59
C GLU A 520 -74.88 41.27 4.95
N VAL A 521 -73.85 42.12 4.86
CA VAL A 521 -73.97 43.57 5.11
C VAL A 521 -74.93 44.21 4.11
N LYS A 522 -74.89 43.85 2.82
CA LYS A 522 -75.87 44.33 1.83
C LYS A 522 -77.29 43.89 2.18
N ILE A 523 -77.47 42.63 2.56
CA ILE A 523 -78.77 42.08 2.97
C ILE A 523 -79.31 42.85 4.18
N ARG A 524 -78.50 43.02 5.24
CA ARG A 524 -78.85 43.80 6.44
C ARG A 524 -79.23 45.24 6.09
N LYS A 525 -78.48 45.91 5.21
CA LYS A 525 -78.80 47.27 4.72
C LYS A 525 -80.13 47.30 3.96
N SER A 526 -80.40 46.31 3.10
CA SER A 526 -81.66 46.20 2.35
C SER A 526 -82.87 45.95 3.27
N LEU A 527 -82.71 45.12 4.30
CA LEU A 527 -83.73 44.86 5.33
C LEU A 527 -83.99 46.11 6.18
N SER A 528 -82.94 46.82 6.60
CA SER A 528 -83.06 48.09 7.32
C SER A 528 -83.83 49.14 6.51
N ASN A 529 -83.54 49.26 5.21
CA ASN A 529 -84.27 50.17 4.31
C ASN A 529 -85.74 49.77 4.09
N LYS A 530 -86.07 48.47 4.17
CA LYS A 530 -87.45 47.97 4.10
C LYS A 530 -88.23 48.20 5.40
N LEU A 531 -87.55 48.18 6.55
CA LEU A 531 -88.13 48.43 7.87
C LEU A 531 -88.28 49.93 8.20
N SER A 532 -87.57 50.80 7.48
CA SER A 532 -87.66 52.26 7.62
C SER A 532 -88.69 52.92 6.67
N LYS A 533 -89.49 52.11 5.96
CA LYS A 533 -90.69 52.50 5.22
C LYS A 533 -91.90 51.97 5.97
#